data_AF-A0A9E3V2T1-F1
#
_entry.id   AF-A0A9E3V2T1-F1
#
_cell.length_a   1.000
_cell.length_b   1.000
_cell.length_c   1.000
_cell.angle_alpha   90.00
_cell.angle_beta   90.00
_cell.angle_gamma   90.00
#
_symmetry.space_group_name_H-M   'P 1'
#
loop_
_entity.id
_entity.type
_entity.pdbx_description
1 polymer ?
#
loop_
_entity_poly.entity_id
_entity_poly.type
_entity_poly.pdbx_seq_one_letter_code
_entity_poly.pdbx_strand_id
1 'polypeptide(L)'
;GLVMLGGRSSFGPGGWGGTKVGQILPVDIHPGDGQIEPENGLKVLASPTALDNYVLRLGPTRAESQRIWDSLPPITGANQLGRPKDGANLLAQTPDRQPLMVSQEVPQGRVLIFAGETWVWARASEESREAHRRFWRQSILWLAHKEDQGEDQIKLSLDTRRIALGQKVELTVIARDAKKDPIPDVQYETKIIGPDGKEERIDPLFHQGTEARATYFAHRAPGEYKVVVTGTAKGKDLGRDSARFFVYQDDRELENPAADRALLNQIAELTGGKALQPEQLGGYLKSLDTHSLTETTTQREYQVWDNWPFFLIFTALLTFEWWLRKRMGWV
;
A
#
# COMPACT_ATOMS: atom_id res chain seq x y z
N GLY A 1 21.79 -4.98 -3.62
CA GLY A 1 22.20 -4.05 -2.55
C GLY A 1 23.69 -3.79 -2.63
N LEU A 2 24.14 -2.72 -1.97
CA LEU A 2 25.54 -2.33 -1.80
C LEU A 2 25.88 -2.31 -0.32
N VAL A 3 27.06 -2.83 0.05
CA VAL A 3 27.65 -2.59 1.36
C VAL A 3 29.03 -1.96 1.22
N MET A 4 29.31 -0.92 2.00
CA MET A 4 30.67 -0.37 2.14
C MET A 4 31.14 -0.52 3.58
N LEU A 5 32.34 -1.09 3.74
CA LEU A 5 32.97 -1.32 5.02
C LEU A 5 34.08 -0.31 5.30
N GLY A 6 34.28 -0.04 6.59
CA GLY A 6 35.39 0.72 7.11
C GLY A 6 36.73 0.12 6.77
N GLY A 7 37.71 1.01 6.59
CA GLY A 7 39.08 0.65 6.27
C GLY A 7 39.90 1.89 5.91
N ARG A 8 41.22 1.70 5.83
CA ARG A 8 42.18 2.77 5.52
C ARG A 8 41.97 3.40 4.14
N SER A 9 41.34 2.68 3.22
CA SER A 9 41.03 3.13 1.84
C SER A 9 39.53 3.23 1.57
N SER A 10 38.71 3.34 2.63
CA SER A 10 37.26 3.50 2.54
C SER A 10 36.83 4.94 2.82
N PHE A 11 35.63 5.32 2.38
CA PHE A 11 35.02 6.63 2.63
C PHE A 11 35.93 7.83 2.26
N GLY A 12 36.12 8.79 3.18
CA GLY A 12 36.93 9.99 2.99
C GLY A 12 38.38 9.68 2.60
N PRO A 13 39.13 8.91 3.42
CA PRO A 13 40.52 8.54 3.13
C PRO A 13 40.70 7.78 1.81
N GLY A 14 39.68 7.04 1.38
CA GLY A 14 39.65 6.35 0.09
C GLY A 14 39.30 7.22 -1.12
N GLY A 15 38.99 8.51 -0.92
CA GLY A 15 38.58 9.41 -1.99
C GLY A 15 37.19 9.12 -2.58
N TRP A 16 36.33 8.38 -1.86
CA TRP A 16 35.03 7.94 -2.39
C TRP A 16 34.00 9.06 -2.53
N GLY A 17 34.14 10.16 -1.77
CA GLY A 17 33.18 11.27 -1.77
C GLY A 17 32.97 11.94 -3.13
N GLY A 18 34.01 11.97 -3.99
CA GLY A 18 33.93 12.53 -5.34
C GLY A 18 33.41 11.57 -6.42
N THR A 19 33.04 10.35 -6.05
CA THR A 19 32.68 9.28 -7.01
C THR A 19 31.16 9.11 -7.15
N LYS A 20 30.74 8.45 -8.24
CA LYS A 20 29.34 8.03 -8.40
C LYS A 20 28.88 7.07 -7.29
N VAL A 21 29.80 6.28 -6.72
CA VAL A 21 29.49 5.42 -5.57
C VAL A 21 29.29 6.26 -4.31
N GLY A 22 30.09 7.31 -4.09
CA GLY A 22 29.91 8.24 -2.97
C GLY A 22 28.53 8.90 -2.94
N GLN A 23 27.97 9.23 -4.12
CA GLN A 23 26.65 9.86 -4.23
C GLN A 23 25.51 8.99 -3.68
N ILE A 24 25.61 7.66 -3.82
CA ILE A 24 24.58 6.72 -3.36
C ILE A 24 24.78 6.25 -1.91
N LEU A 25 25.88 6.61 -1.25
CA LEU A 25 26.09 6.28 0.15
C LEU A 25 25.14 7.10 1.04
N PRO A 26 24.65 6.53 2.17
CA PRO A 26 23.60 7.13 2.99
C PRO A 26 24.11 8.21 3.97
N VAL A 27 25.35 8.66 3.79
CA VAL A 27 26.01 9.70 4.58
C VAL A 27 26.75 10.65 3.64
N ASP A 28 26.98 11.86 4.10
CA ASP A 28 27.91 12.77 3.46
C ASP A 28 29.35 12.30 3.69
N ILE A 29 30.18 12.37 2.65
CA ILE A 29 31.60 11.99 2.72
C ILE A 29 32.42 13.17 2.23
N HIS A 30 33.27 13.67 3.11
CA HIS A 30 34.17 14.78 2.82
C HIS A 30 35.60 14.27 2.65
N PRO A 31 36.41 14.86 1.76
CA PRO A 31 37.82 14.51 1.60
C PRO A 31 38.66 14.67 2.87
N GLY A 32 38.19 15.49 3.84
CA GLY A 32 38.85 15.69 5.13
C GLY A 32 38.40 14.75 6.24
N ASP A 33 37.44 13.85 5.98
CA ASP A 33 36.99 12.89 6.99
C ASP A 33 38.13 11.91 7.32
N GLY A 34 38.43 11.76 8.62
CA GLY A 34 39.57 10.98 9.09
C GLY A 34 39.23 9.55 9.52
N GLN A 35 40.08 9.02 10.40
CA GLN A 35 39.84 7.79 11.14
C GLN A 35 39.76 8.08 12.64
N ILE A 36 38.95 7.29 13.34
CA ILE A 36 38.74 7.33 14.78
C ILE A 36 39.32 6.04 15.34
N GLU A 37 40.50 6.10 15.95
CA GLU A 37 41.23 4.95 16.51
C GLU A 37 41.64 5.23 17.97
N PRO A 38 40.70 5.14 18.92
CA PRO A 38 41.00 5.33 20.35
C PRO A 38 41.77 4.14 20.92
N GLU A 39 42.65 4.38 21.91
CA GLU A 39 43.50 3.33 22.51
C GLU A 39 42.72 2.13 23.07
N ASN A 40 41.53 2.37 23.64
CA ASN A 40 40.69 1.33 24.22
C ASN A 40 39.71 0.69 23.20
N GLY A 41 39.84 1.03 21.93
CA GLY A 41 38.87 0.69 20.89
C GLY A 41 37.55 1.43 21.04
N LEU A 42 36.65 1.18 20.11
CA LEU A 42 35.42 1.93 19.90
C LEU A 42 34.22 0.99 20.06
N LYS A 43 33.38 1.28 21.06
CA LYS A 43 32.18 0.50 21.31
C LYS A 43 31.11 0.83 20.25
N VAL A 44 30.54 -0.21 19.66
CA VAL A 44 29.41 -0.06 18.72
C VAL A 44 28.12 -0.21 19.50
N LEU A 45 27.35 0.87 19.60
CA LEU A 45 26.04 0.87 20.26
C LEU A 45 24.93 0.84 19.21
N ALA A 46 24.10 -0.19 19.24
CA ALA A 46 22.90 -0.25 18.40
C ALA A 46 21.95 0.91 18.77
N SER A 47 21.39 1.55 17.75
CA SER A 47 20.42 2.63 17.96
C SER A 47 19.13 2.03 18.54
N PRO A 48 18.62 2.52 19.69
CA PRO A 48 17.42 1.98 20.31
C PRO A 48 16.20 2.01 19.40
N THR A 49 16.11 3.00 18.51
CA THR A 49 15.00 3.14 17.55
C THR A 49 15.13 2.22 16.34
N ALA A 50 16.31 1.64 16.11
CA ALA A 50 16.58 0.77 14.97
C ALA A 50 16.61 -0.72 15.31
N LEU A 51 16.48 -1.13 16.58
CA LEU A 51 16.59 -2.54 16.98
C LEU A 51 15.56 -3.48 16.34
N ASP A 52 14.43 -2.94 15.88
CA ASP A 52 13.43 -3.72 15.15
C ASP A 52 13.81 -3.89 13.65
N ASN A 53 14.88 -3.24 13.20
CA ASN A 53 15.43 -3.41 11.86
C ASN A 53 16.04 -4.80 11.71
N TYR A 54 15.73 -5.46 10.58
CA TYR A 54 16.20 -6.81 10.29
C TYR A 54 17.71 -6.98 10.37
N VAL A 55 18.50 -5.95 10.04
CA VAL A 55 19.98 -5.99 10.10
C VAL A 55 20.50 -6.12 11.54
N LEU A 56 19.74 -5.64 12.53
CA LEU A 56 20.15 -5.61 13.94
C LEU A 56 19.60 -6.78 14.77
N ARG A 57 18.79 -7.67 14.19
CA ARG A 57 18.10 -8.76 14.89
C ARG A 57 19.03 -9.95 15.16
N LEU A 58 19.99 -9.79 16.07
CA LEU A 58 20.94 -10.85 16.41
C LEU A 58 20.31 -11.99 17.24
N GLY A 59 19.21 -11.69 17.95
CA GLY A 59 18.47 -12.63 18.80
C GLY A 59 16.98 -12.76 18.44
N PRO A 60 16.25 -13.68 19.10
CA PRO A 60 14.82 -13.91 18.87
C PRO A 60 13.92 -12.74 19.30
N THR A 61 14.40 -11.91 20.25
CA THR A 61 13.65 -10.76 20.76
C THR A 61 14.49 -9.49 20.66
N ARG A 62 13.83 -8.33 20.75
CA ARG A 62 14.49 -7.02 20.82
C ARG A 62 15.46 -6.93 22.00
N ALA A 63 15.03 -7.40 23.18
CA ALA A 63 15.84 -7.37 24.39
C ALA A 63 17.10 -8.25 24.26
N GLU A 64 16.95 -9.43 23.65
CA GLU A 64 18.08 -10.33 23.44
C GLU A 64 19.04 -9.79 22.37
N SER A 65 18.52 -9.20 21.30
CA SER A 65 19.36 -8.54 20.28
C SER A 65 20.16 -7.38 20.89
N GLN A 66 19.52 -6.55 21.73
CA GLN A 66 20.21 -5.48 22.46
C GLN A 66 21.31 -6.03 23.37
N ARG A 67 21.02 -7.07 24.16
CA ARG A 67 22.01 -7.73 25.03
C ARG A 67 23.23 -8.22 24.25
N ILE A 68 23.00 -8.84 23.08
CA ILE A 68 24.08 -9.34 22.22
C ILE A 68 24.90 -8.17 21.67
N TRP A 69 24.26 -7.10 21.17
CA TRP A 69 24.98 -5.90 20.72
C TRP A 69 25.83 -5.28 21.85
N ASP A 70 25.28 -5.20 23.06
CA ASP A 70 25.98 -4.67 24.23
C ASP A 70 27.13 -5.58 24.69
N SER A 71 27.09 -6.88 24.39
CA SER A 71 28.17 -7.81 24.74
C SER A 71 29.31 -7.84 23.72
N LEU A 72 29.12 -7.32 22.50
CA LEU A 72 30.17 -7.31 21.47
C LEU A 72 31.38 -6.49 21.92
N PRO A 73 32.62 -6.97 21.70
CA PRO A 73 33.80 -6.23 22.08
C PRO A 73 33.96 -4.94 21.24
N PRO A 74 34.62 -3.91 21.79
CA PRO A 74 34.99 -2.72 21.02
C PRO A 74 35.79 -3.08 19.77
N ILE A 75 35.53 -2.38 18.67
CA ILE A 75 36.33 -2.49 17.44
C ILE A 75 37.58 -1.63 17.54
N THR A 76 38.61 -1.88 16.75
CA THR A 76 39.88 -1.13 16.81
C THR A 76 39.72 0.35 16.43
N GLY A 77 38.82 0.63 15.51
CA GLY A 77 38.51 1.97 15.06
C GLY A 77 37.47 1.99 13.95
N ALA A 78 37.17 3.19 13.47
CA ALA A 78 36.21 3.42 12.41
C ALA A 78 36.62 4.62 11.56
N ASN A 79 36.19 4.66 10.30
CA ASN A 79 36.21 5.90 9.53
C ASN A 79 35.25 6.90 10.15
N GLN A 80 35.64 8.17 10.20
CA GLN A 80 34.72 9.23 10.53
C GLN A 80 33.72 9.36 9.38
N LEU A 81 32.43 9.28 9.72
CA LEU A 81 31.35 9.47 8.77
C LEU A 81 30.77 10.87 8.94
N GLY A 82 30.39 11.50 7.83
CA GLY A 82 29.61 12.73 7.87
C GLY A 82 28.17 12.50 8.34
N ARG A 83 27.35 13.53 8.16
CA ARG A 83 25.95 13.51 8.56
C ARG A 83 25.19 12.44 7.73
N PRO A 84 24.32 11.63 8.35
CA PRO A 84 23.36 10.80 7.62
C PRO A 84 22.43 11.67 6.75
N LYS A 85 22.24 11.26 5.50
CA LYS A 85 21.37 11.94 4.54
C LYS A 85 19.89 11.80 4.94
N ASP A 86 19.04 12.63 4.35
CA ASP A 86 17.60 12.51 4.55
C ASP A 86 17.08 11.14 4.04
N GLY A 87 16.27 10.48 4.88
CA GLY A 87 15.79 9.12 4.61
C GLY A 87 16.78 8.00 4.95
N ALA A 88 17.97 8.32 5.47
CA ALA A 88 18.90 7.34 6.01
C ALA A 88 18.51 6.92 7.44
N ASN A 89 18.66 5.64 7.74
CA ASN A 89 18.41 5.06 9.05
C ASN A 89 19.73 4.85 9.80
N LEU A 90 19.90 5.53 10.93
CA LEU A 90 21.04 5.32 11.82
C LEU A 90 20.84 4.01 12.61
N LEU A 91 21.64 3.00 12.29
CA LEU A 91 21.55 1.67 12.89
C LEU A 91 22.46 1.52 14.12
N ALA A 92 23.66 2.11 14.09
CA ALA A 92 24.57 2.08 15.23
C ALA A 92 25.46 3.32 15.28
N GLN A 93 25.92 3.65 16.48
CA GLN A 93 26.70 4.85 16.79
C GLN A 93 27.73 4.60 17.90
N THR A 94 28.66 5.52 18.07
CA THR A 94 29.58 5.57 19.22
C THR A 94 28.86 6.04 20.49
N PRO A 95 29.47 5.86 21.68
CA PRO A 95 29.02 6.52 22.91
C PRO A 95 28.88 8.04 22.75
N ASP A 96 29.77 8.67 21.97
CA ASP A 96 29.76 10.10 21.65
C ASP A 96 28.78 10.47 20.53
N ARG A 97 27.86 9.56 20.18
CA ARG A 97 26.80 9.74 19.17
C ARG A 97 27.28 9.99 17.75
N GLN A 98 28.50 9.55 17.42
CA GLN A 98 28.98 9.58 16.04
C GLN A 98 28.44 8.36 15.27
N PRO A 99 27.97 8.53 14.03
CA PRO A 99 27.40 7.44 13.26
C PRO A 99 28.46 6.39 12.89
N LEU A 100 28.12 5.11 13.07
CA LEU A 100 28.98 3.98 12.72
C LEU A 100 28.34 3.03 11.73
N MET A 101 27.02 2.90 11.77
CA MET A 101 26.29 2.05 10.84
C MET A 101 25.05 2.78 10.40
N VAL A 102 24.91 2.94 9.09
CA VAL A 102 23.77 3.65 8.49
C VAL A 102 23.26 2.81 7.33
N SER A 103 21.95 2.72 7.19
CA SER A 103 21.32 2.07 6.05
C SER A 103 20.38 3.02 5.34
N GLN A 104 20.16 2.81 4.06
CA GLN A 104 19.14 3.53 3.30
C GLN A 104 18.53 2.61 2.26
N GLU A 105 17.21 2.67 2.16
CA GLU A 105 16.45 2.05 1.10
C GLU A 105 16.20 3.11 0.02
N VAL A 106 16.62 2.81 -1.20
CA VAL A 106 16.34 3.60 -2.40
C VAL A 106 15.43 2.78 -3.32
N PRO A 107 14.62 3.40 -4.20
CA PRO A 107 13.60 2.67 -4.99
C PRO A 107 14.10 1.45 -5.77
N GLN A 108 15.39 1.41 -6.12
CA GLN A 108 16.02 0.35 -6.91
C GLN A 108 17.04 -0.49 -6.11
N GLY A 109 17.19 -0.26 -4.80
CA GLY A 109 18.23 -0.97 -4.04
C GLY A 109 18.34 -0.57 -2.57
N ARG A 110 19.28 -1.22 -1.90
CA ARG A 110 19.57 -1.00 -0.49
C ARG A 110 21.05 -0.77 -0.32
N VAL A 111 21.39 0.20 0.51
CA VAL A 111 22.78 0.55 0.82
C VAL A 111 22.97 0.42 2.32
N LEU A 112 24.00 -0.30 2.72
CA LEU A 112 24.45 -0.42 4.11
C LEU A 112 25.88 0.10 4.20
N ILE A 113 26.16 0.92 5.20
CA ILE A 113 27.53 1.27 5.56
C ILE A 113 27.81 0.81 6.97
N PHE A 114 29.02 0.29 7.18
CA PHE A 114 29.57 0.05 8.50
C PHE A 114 30.96 0.65 8.53
N ALA A 115 31.17 1.68 9.35
CA ALA A 115 32.36 2.52 9.37
C ALA A 115 33.60 1.80 9.90
N GLY A 116 33.44 0.65 10.54
CA GLY A 116 34.52 -0.08 11.19
C GLY A 116 34.83 -1.43 10.55
N GLU A 117 35.68 -2.18 11.22
CA GLU A 117 35.99 -3.57 10.89
C GLU A 117 35.35 -4.54 11.89
N THR A 118 34.80 -5.65 11.40
CA THR A 118 34.05 -6.61 12.24
C THR A 118 34.89 -7.84 12.66
N TRP A 119 36.16 -7.92 12.25
CA TRP A 119 37.00 -9.10 12.51
C TRP A 119 37.20 -9.38 14.00
N VAL A 120 37.15 -8.33 14.84
CA VAL A 120 37.31 -8.44 16.30
C VAL A 120 36.20 -9.33 16.85
N TRP A 121 34.97 -9.16 16.35
CA TRP A 121 33.81 -9.94 16.78
C TRP A 121 33.95 -11.43 16.43
N ALA A 122 34.55 -11.73 15.28
CA ALA A 122 34.78 -13.11 14.85
C ALA A 122 35.82 -13.87 15.70
N ARG A 123 36.70 -13.15 16.41
CA ARG A 123 37.85 -13.71 17.14
C ARG A 123 37.75 -13.63 18.67
N ALA A 124 36.78 -12.90 19.22
CA ALA A 124 36.75 -12.61 20.66
C ALA A 124 36.20 -13.76 21.53
N SER A 125 34.99 -14.26 21.24
CA SER A 125 34.34 -15.33 21.99
C SER A 125 33.42 -16.14 21.08
N GLU A 126 32.94 -17.32 21.53
CA GLU A 126 32.00 -18.12 20.75
C GLU A 126 30.69 -17.38 20.49
N GLU A 127 30.14 -16.72 21.52
CA GLU A 127 28.92 -15.92 21.41
C GLU A 127 29.10 -14.75 20.44
N SER A 128 30.22 -14.02 20.55
CA SER A 128 30.56 -12.92 19.63
C SER A 128 30.76 -13.41 18.19
N ARG A 129 31.32 -14.62 18.01
CA ARG A 129 31.49 -15.23 16.70
C ARG A 129 30.16 -15.63 16.06
N GLU A 130 29.23 -16.15 16.85
CA GLU A 130 27.88 -16.45 16.36
C GLU A 130 27.11 -15.17 16.03
N ALA A 131 27.21 -14.14 16.87
CA ALA A 131 26.66 -12.81 16.61
C ALA A 131 27.23 -12.21 15.30
N HIS A 132 28.53 -12.33 15.07
CA HIS A 132 29.19 -11.91 13.82
C HIS A 132 28.63 -12.62 12.58
N ARG A 133 28.47 -13.95 12.64
CA ARG A 133 27.87 -14.72 11.55
C ARG A 133 26.44 -14.29 11.27
N ARG A 134 25.64 -14.09 12.32
CA ARG A 134 24.24 -13.64 12.21
C ARG A 134 24.13 -12.24 11.63
N PHE A 135 24.94 -11.31 12.10
CA PHE A 135 25.04 -9.95 11.57
C PHE A 135 25.29 -9.96 10.06
N TRP A 136 26.29 -10.73 9.61
CA TRP A 136 26.62 -10.82 8.19
C TRP A 136 25.52 -11.51 7.37
N ARG A 137 24.91 -12.58 7.90
CA ARG A 137 23.77 -13.23 7.26
C ARG A 137 22.62 -12.24 7.05
N GLN A 138 22.25 -11.50 8.10
CA GLN A 138 21.15 -10.52 8.04
C GLN A 138 21.46 -9.37 7.10
N SER A 139 22.68 -8.84 7.15
CA SER A 139 23.13 -7.78 6.24
C SER A 139 23.00 -8.21 4.78
N ILE A 140 23.49 -9.40 4.43
CA ILE A 140 23.44 -9.90 3.05
C ILE A 140 22.00 -10.22 2.61
N LEU A 141 21.20 -10.86 3.46
CA LEU A 141 19.79 -11.14 3.14
C LEU A 141 18.99 -9.85 2.94
N TRP A 142 19.18 -8.85 3.80
CA TRP A 142 18.55 -7.54 3.66
C TRP A 142 18.97 -6.83 2.38
N LEU A 143 20.27 -6.82 2.04
CA LEU A 143 20.77 -6.21 0.80
C LEU A 143 20.27 -6.92 -0.47
N ALA A 144 19.85 -8.19 -0.34
CA ALA A 144 19.29 -9.01 -1.40
C ALA A 144 17.75 -9.00 -1.46
N HIS A 145 17.06 -8.28 -0.57
CA HIS A 145 15.59 -8.32 -0.39
C HIS A 145 15.08 -9.73 -0.08
N LYS A 146 15.79 -10.44 0.79
CA LYS A 146 15.50 -11.82 1.22
C LYS A 146 15.33 -11.95 2.73
N GLU A 147 15.14 -10.85 3.45
CA GLU A 147 14.92 -10.84 4.88
C GLU A 147 13.74 -11.73 5.32
N ASP A 148 12.70 -11.80 4.48
CA ASP A 148 11.50 -12.60 4.70
C ASP A 148 11.68 -14.08 4.28
N GLN A 149 12.85 -14.49 3.77
CA GLN A 149 13.11 -15.85 3.30
C GLN A 149 13.81 -16.77 4.32
N GLY A 150 13.88 -16.38 5.60
CA GLY A 150 14.89 -16.93 6.52
C GLY A 150 14.43 -17.69 7.77
N GLU A 151 13.36 -17.28 8.45
CA GLU A 151 13.06 -17.82 9.80
C GLU A 151 11.57 -17.97 10.11
N ASP A 152 10.68 -17.31 9.38
CA ASP A 152 9.26 -17.41 9.61
C ASP A 152 8.71 -18.66 8.94
N GLN A 153 7.98 -19.47 9.70
CA GLN A 153 7.29 -20.65 9.17
C GLN A 153 6.18 -20.24 8.19
N ILE A 154 5.87 -18.95 8.10
CA ILE A 154 4.80 -18.42 7.27
C ILE A 154 5.41 -17.81 6.02
N LYS A 155 4.87 -18.20 4.87
CA LYS A 155 5.18 -17.61 3.59
C LYS A 155 3.93 -17.00 2.99
N LEU A 156 3.94 -15.69 2.77
CA LEU A 156 2.96 -14.90 2.06
C LEU A 156 3.41 -14.75 0.60
N SER A 157 2.49 -14.99 -0.33
CA SER A 157 2.68 -14.78 -1.76
C SER A 157 1.50 -13.97 -2.29
N LEU A 158 1.81 -13.00 -3.16
CA LEU A 158 0.82 -12.20 -3.87
C LEU A 158 0.84 -12.64 -5.34
N ASP A 159 -0.32 -12.70 -5.98
CA ASP A 159 -0.44 -12.98 -7.42
C ASP A 159 0.17 -11.87 -8.28
N THR A 160 0.00 -10.61 -7.87
CA THR A 160 0.62 -9.44 -8.49
C THR A 160 1.12 -8.44 -7.43
N ARG A 161 2.12 -7.65 -7.80
CA ARG A 161 2.67 -6.58 -6.96
C ARG A 161 2.18 -5.19 -7.35
N ARG A 162 1.36 -5.10 -8.40
CA ARG A 162 0.84 -3.82 -8.90
C ARG A 162 -0.59 -4.01 -9.40
N ILE A 163 -1.51 -3.19 -8.89
CA ILE A 163 -2.95 -3.24 -9.23
C ILE A 163 -3.50 -1.82 -9.43
N ALA A 164 -4.50 -1.70 -10.29
CA ALA A 164 -5.24 -0.45 -10.43
C ALA A 164 -6.27 -0.29 -9.29
N LEU A 165 -6.65 0.96 -9.00
CA LEU A 165 -7.79 1.23 -8.11
C LEU A 165 -9.05 0.50 -8.61
N GLY A 166 -9.76 -0.17 -7.71
CA GLY A 166 -10.92 -1.02 -8.02
C GLY A 166 -10.58 -2.47 -8.40
N GLN A 167 -9.31 -2.82 -8.63
CA GLN A 167 -8.90 -4.20 -8.86
C GLN A 167 -8.59 -4.95 -7.57
N LYS A 168 -8.51 -6.29 -7.69
CA LYS A 168 -8.22 -7.20 -6.59
C LYS A 168 -6.80 -7.76 -6.65
N VAL A 169 -6.23 -8.06 -5.49
CA VAL A 169 -5.01 -8.85 -5.31
C VAL A 169 -5.34 -10.12 -4.53
N GLU A 170 -4.85 -11.27 -5.00
CA GLU A 170 -4.99 -12.55 -4.32
C GLU A 170 -3.77 -12.78 -3.43
N LEU A 171 -4.04 -13.08 -2.15
CA LEU A 171 -3.03 -13.38 -1.15
C LEU A 171 -3.08 -14.87 -0.86
N THR A 172 -1.95 -15.55 -1.02
CA THR A 172 -1.78 -16.96 -0.67
C THR A 172 -0.78 -17.08 0.46
N VAL A 173 -1.19 -17.70 1.55
CA VAL A 173 -0.37 -17.93 2.74
C VAL A 173 -0.21 -19.42 2.96
N ILE A 174 1.02 -19.86 3.21
CA ILE A 174 1.34 -21.24 3.58
C ILE A 174 2.27 -21.25 4.79
N ALA A 175 1.90 -22.02 5.81
CA ALA A 175 2.78 -22.33 6.93
C ALA A 175 3.57 -23.60 6.63
N ARG A 176 4.89 -23.57 6.82
CA ARG A 176 5.85 -24.65 6.59
C ARG A 176 6.75 -24.83 7.79
N ASP A 177 7.00 -26.07 8.18
CA ASP A 177 7.94 -26.39 9.25
C ASP A 177 9.41 -26.26 8.80
N ALA A 178 10.35 -26.58 9.70
CA ALA A 178 11.78 -26.55 9.41
C ALA A 178 12.21 -27.55 8.30
N LYS A 179 11.40 -28.57 8.01
CA LYS A 179 11.60 -29.55 6.93
C LYS A 179 10.90 -29.14 5.62
N LYS A 180 10.21 -27.99 5.61
CA LYS A 180 9.37 -27.44 4.54
C LYS A 180 8.05 -28.17 4.34
N ASP A 181 7.63 -28.99 5.29
CA ASP A 181 6.34 -29.67 5.28
C ASP A 181 5.25 -28.70 5.75
N PRO A 182 4.06 -28.70 5.10
CA PRO A 182 2.99 -27.78 5.47
C PRO A 182 2.40 -28.11 6.85
N ILE A 183 2.13 -27.07 7.64
CA ILE A 183 1.53 -27.19 8.97
C ILE A 183 0.00 -27.03 8.84
N PRO A 184 -0.81 -28.05 9.20
CA PRO A 184 -2.27 -27.92 9.21
C PRO A 184 -2.77 -27.11 10.42
N ASP A 185 -4.02 -26.63 10.35
CA ASP A 185 -4.75 -25.94 11.43
C ASP A 185 -4.07 -24.68 11.99
N VAL A 186 -3.51 -23.85 11.11
CA VAL A 186 -2.92 -22.55 11.47
C VAL A 186 -3.99 -21.46 11.40
N GLN A 187 -4.15 -20.69 12.47
CA GLN A 187 -4.96 -19.48 12.45
C GLN A 187 -4.13 -18.32 11.95
N TYR A 188 -4.58 -17.67 10.88
CA TYR A 188 -3.89 -16.52 10.30
C TYR A 188 -4.64 -15.22 10.59
N GLU A 189 -3.87 -14.20 10.94
CA GLU A 189 -4.32 -12.82 11.07
C GLU A 189 -3.63 -11.96 10.02
N THR A 190 -4.42 -11.36 9.12
CA THR A 190 -3.91 -10.52 8.04
C THR A 190 -4.28 -9.07 8.28
N LYS A 191 -3.29 -8.18 8.18
CA LYS A 191 -3.43 -6.73 8.28
C LYS A 191 -2.86 -6.08 7.02
N ILE A 192 -3.58 -5.11 6.48
CA ILE A 192 -3.12 -4.25 5.39
C ILE A 192 -2.89 -2.86 5.94
N ILE A 193 -1.71 -2.30 5.66
CA ILE A 193 -1.32 -0.94 6.03
C ILE A 193 -1.32 -0.13 4.74
N GLY A 194 -2.18 0.87 4.67
CA GLY A 194 -2.26 1.78 3.53
C GLY A 194 -1.17 2.86 3.54
N PRO A 195 -1.06 3.65 2.46
CA PRO A 195 -0.07 4.74 2.36
C PRO A 195 -0.31 5.86 3.38
N ASP A 196 -1.52 5.98 3.92
CA ASP A 196 -1.89 6.89 5.01
C ASP A 196 -1.55 6.35 6.41
N GLY A 197 -0.91 5.17 6.47
CA GLY A 197 -0.58 4.49 7.72
C GLY A 197 -1.79 3.88 8.43
N LYS A 198 -3.00 3.93 7.84
CA LYS A 198 -4.18 3.31 8.44
C LYS A 198 -4.14 1.80 8.23
N GLU A 199 -4.35 1.08 9.33
CA GLU A 199 -4.46 -0.37 9.31
C GLU A 199 -5.89 -0.81 8.97
N GLU A 200 -6.00 -1.83 8.16
CA GLU A 200 -7.24 -2.51 7.80
C GLU A 200 -7.06 -4.01 8.04
N ARG A 201 -7.96 -4.60 8.83
CA ARG A 201 -7.99 -6.05 9.03
C ARG A 201 -8.81 -6.65 7.91
N ILE A 202 -8.25 -7.64 7.19
CA ILE A 202 -9.00 -8.39 6.19
C ILE A 202 -9.74 -9.54 6.87
N ASP A 203 -10.89 -9.91 6.31
CA ASP A 203 -11.63 -11.13 6.64
C ASP A 203 -10.74 -12.38 6.61
N PRO A 204 -11.07 -13.44 7.38
CA PRO A 204 -10.21 -14.59 7.55
C PRO A 204 -9.86 -15.28 6.23
N LEU A 205 -8.60 -15.71 6.12
CA LEU A 205 -8.14 -16.50 4.98
C LEU A 205 -8.97 -17.79 4.87
N PHE A 206 -9.47 -18.09 3.67
CA PHE A 206 -10.14 -19.34 3.40
C PHE A 206 -9.10 -20.45 3.25
N HIS A 207 -9.23 -21.50 4.05
CA HIS A 207 -8.35 -22.66 3.96
C HIS A 207 -8.75 -23.54 2.75
N GLN A 208 -7.82 -23.73 1.83
CA GLN A 208 -7.91 -24.69 0.74
C GLN A 208 -6.80 -25.75 0.92
N GLY A 209 -7.09 -26.78 1.70
CA GLY A 209 -6.09 -27.77 2.11
C GLY A 209 -5.08 -27.17 3.08
N THR A 210 -3.81 -27.09 2.68
CA THR A 210 -2.71 -26.55 3.48
C THR A 210 -2.39 -25.08 3.22
N GLU A 211 -3.02 -24.49 2.21
CA GLU A 211 -2.89 -23.08 1.86
C GLU A 211 -4.10 -22.29 2.35
N ALA A 212 -3.89 -21.03 2.70
CA ALA A 212 -4.94 -20.12 3.09
C ALA A 212 -4.95 -18.92 2.12
N ARG A 213 -6.13 -18.58 1.57
CA ARG A 213 -6.27 -17.54 0.54
C ARG A 213 -7.17 -16.40 0.99
N ALA A 214 -6.79 -15.16 0.68
CA ALA A 214 -7.65 -13.99 0.79
C ALA A 214 -7.64 -13.21 -0.52
N THR A 215 -8.65 -12.37 -0.68
CA THR A 215 -8.70 -11.39 -1.74
C THR A 215 -8.85 -10.02 -1.10
N TYR A 216 -8.01 -9.07 -1.52
CA TYR A 216 -8.15 -7.67 -1.15
C TYR A 216 -8.53 -6.85 -2.37
N PHE A 217 -9.53 -5.99 -2.23
CA PHE A 217 -9.94 -5.03 -3.27
C PHE A 217 -9.36 -3.66 -2.95
N ALA A 218 -8.61 -3.08 -3.87
CA ALA A 218 -8.07 -1.74 -3.74
C ALA A 218 -9.19 -0.69 -3.84
N HIS A 219 -9.67 -0.19 -2.70
CA HIS A 219 -10.76 0.78 -2.63
C HIS A 219 -10.34 2.11 -1.98
N ARG A 220 -9.09 2.21 -1.52
CA ARG A 220 -8.50 3.39 -0.86
C ARG A 220 -7.53 4.13 -1.79
N ALA A 221 -6.96 5.22 -1.30
CA ALA A 221 -6.06 6.09 -2.07
C ALA A 221 -4.90 5.31 -2.75
N PRO A 222 -4.47 5.73 -3.96
CA PRO A 222 -3.30 5.16 -4.62
C PRO A 222 -2.03 5.36 -3.78
N GLY A 223 -1.12 4.39 -3.82
CA GLY A 223 0.12 4.39 -3.06
C GLY A 223 0.67 2.99 -2.79
N GLU A 224 1.71 2.93 -1.95
CA GLU A 224 2.29 1.66 -1.49
C GLU A 224 1.47 1.09 -0.32
N TYR A 225 1.09 -0.17 -0.44
CA TYR A 225 0.40 -0.93 0.60
C TYR A 225 1.32 -2.02 1.13
N LYS A 226 1.29 -2.23 2.45
CA LYS A 226 2.02 -3.32 3.11
C LYS A 226 1.03 -4.31 3.72
N VAL A 227 1.06 -5.55 3.24
CA VAL A 227 0.37 -6.68 3.84
C VAL A 227 1.27 -7.29 4.90
N VAL A 228 0.67 -7.63 6.02
CA VAL A 228 1.29 -8.31 7.14
C VAL A 228 0.43 -9.50 7.49
N VAL A 229 1.02 -10.69 7.55
CA VAL A 229 0.34 -11.90 8.02
C VAL A 229 1.09 -12.44 9.23
N THR A 230 0.35 -12.69 10.30
CA THR A 230 0.83 -13.41 11.49
C THR A 230 0.04 -14.70 11.60
N GLY A 231 0.69 -15.80 11.98
CA GLY A 231 0.00 -17.08 12.13
C GLY A 231 0.34 -17.77 13.42
N THR A 232 -0.70 -18.31 14.04
CA THR A 232 -0.65 -18.98 15.33
C THR A 232 -1.18 -20.40 15.17
N ALA A 233 -0.46 -21.39 15.68
CA ALA A 233 -0.95 -22.78 15.72
C ALA A 233 -0.87 -23.33 17.14
N LYS A 234 -1.97 -23.91 17.63
CA LYS A 234 -2.05 -24.52 18.97
C LYS A 234 -1.56 -23.59 20.09
N GLY A 235 -1.83 -22.28 19.97
CA GLY A 235 -1.41 -21.26 20.93
C GLY A 235 0.06 -20.83 20.86
N LYS A 236 0.84 -21.35 19.89
CA LYS A 236 2.22 -20.94 19.63
C LYS A 236 2.29 -20.07 18.37
N ASP A 237 2.94 -18.92 18.48
CA ASP A 237 3.24 -18.04 17.35
C ASP A 237 4.23 -18.73 16.39
N LEU A 238 3.85 -18.86 15.13
CA LEU A 238 4.66 -19.46 14.06
C LEU A 238 5.48 -18.42 13.30
N GLY A 239 5.27 -17.14 13.58
CA GLY A 239 5.98 -16.03 12.98
C GLY A 239 5.09 -15.13 12.15
N ARG A 240 5.74 -14.23 11.41
CA ARG A 240 5.09 -13.19 10.62
C ARG A 240 5.79 -13.02 9.28
N ASP A 241 5.02 -12.89 8.21
CA ASP A 241 5.53 -12.48 6.91
C ASP A 241 4.89 -11.17 6.47
N SER A 242 5.58 -10.39 5.63
CA SER A 242 5.03 -9.18 5.05
C SER A 242 5.39 -9.02 3.59
N ALA A 243 4.45 -8.55 2.79
CA ALA A 243 4.64 -8.27 1.38
C ALA A 243 4.13 -6.86 1.06
N ARG A 244 4.70 -6.23 0.04
CA ARG A 244 4.26 -4.91 -0.42
C ARG A 244 3.73 -4.99 -1.84
N PHE A 245 2.69 -4.20 -2.12
CA PHE A 245 2.14 -4.02 -3.45
C PHE A 245 1.77 -2.55 -3.67
N PHE A 246 1.75 -2.13 -4.93
CA PHE A 246 1.49 -0.75 -5.31
C PHE A 246 0.11 -0.63 -5.96
N VAL A 247 -0.74 0.25 -5.42
CA VAL A 247 -2.01 0.63 -6.01
C VAL A 247 -1.79 1.91 -6.80
N TYR A 248 -2.01 1.86 -8.10
CA TYR A 248 -1.98 3.05 -8.95
C TYR A 248 -3.39 3.42 -9.38
N GLN A 249 -3.62 4.71 -9.59
CA GLN A 249 -4.82 5.16 -10.26
C GLN A 249 -4.54 5.11 -11.76
N ASP A 250 -5.29 4.25 -12.46
CA ASP A 250 -5.18 4.11 -13.90
C ASP A 250 -6.18 5.07 -14.53
N ASP A 251 -5.78 6.32 -14.75
CA ASP A 251 -6.60 7.28 -15.47
C ASP A 251 -6.46 7.04 -16.99
N ARG A 252 -6.77 5.82 -17.47
CA ARG A 252 -6.76 5.52 -18.91
C ARG A 252 -7.70 6.45 -19.69
N GLU A 253 -8.74 6.98 -19.03
CA GLU A 253 -9.59 8.03 -19.60
C GLU A 253 -8.86 9.37 -19.81
N LEU A 254 -7.83 9.67 -19.02
CA LEU A 254 -6.98 10.86 -19.18
C LEU A 254 -5.74 10.61 -20.05
N GLU A 255 -5.44 9.37 -20.41
CA GLU A 255 -4.30 9.04 -21.27
C GLU A 255 -4.53 9.51 -22.72
N ASN A 256 -5.78 9.46 -23.19
CA ASN A 256 -6.22 10.10 -24.42
C ASN A 256 -7.61 10.73 -24.25
N PRO A 257 -7.69 11.96 -23.71
CA PRO A 257 -8.95 12.66 -23.49
C PRO A 257 -9.52 13.26 -24.79
N ALA A 258 -8.84 13.08 -25.93
CA ALA A 258 -9.30 13.61 -27.20
C ALA A 258 -10.50 12.80 -27.71
N ALA A 259 -11.55 13.50 -28.12
CA ALA A 259 -12.71 12.86 -28.74
C ALA A 259 -12.31 12.18 -30.06
N ASP A 260 -12.63 10.89 -30.21
CA ASP A 260 -12.47 10.17 -31.46
C ASP A 260 -13.59 10.57 -32.44
N ARG A 261 -13.31 11.59 -33.26
CA ARG A 261 -14.24 12.12 -34.27
C ARG A 261 -14.62 11.07 -35.31
N ALA A 262 -13.70 10.17 -35.66
CA ALA A 262 -13.95 9.16 -36.68
C ALA A 262 -14.98 8.13 -36.16
N LEU A 263 -14.78 7.64 -34.94
CA LEU A 263 -15.73 6.74 -34.28
C LEU A 263 -17.11 7.40 -34.08
N LEU A 264 -17.14 8.65 -33.62
CA LEU A 264 -18.39 9.40 -33.43
C LEU A 264 -19.19 9.54 -34.73
N ASN A 265 -18.51 9.86 -35.84
CA ASN A 265 -19.15 9.94 -37.16
C ASN A 265 -19.68 8.58 -37.60
N GLN A 266 -18.92 7.51 -37.38
CA GLN A 266 -19.32 6.15 -37.76
C GLN A 266 -20.55 5.68 -36.97
N ILE A 267 -20.61 5.94 -35.67
CA ILE A 267 -21.79 5.65 -34.85
C ILE A 267 -23.00 6.47 -35.33
N ALA A 268 -22.80 7.76 -35.62
CA ALA A 268 -23.86 8.62 -36.11
C ALA A 268 -24.44 8.13 -37.45
N GLU A 269 -23.58 7.74 -38.40
CA GLU A 269 -24.00 7.14 -39.67
C GLU A 269 -24.80 5.85 -39.49
N LEU A 270 -24.36 4.97 -38.58
CA LEU A 270 -25.04 3.70 -38.31
C LEU A 270 -26.39 3.85 -37.59
N THR A 271 -26.52 4.85 -36.72
CA THR A 271 -27.72 5.06 -35.88
C THR A 271 -28.70 6.07 -36.47
N GLY A 272 -28.35 6.72 -37.59
CA GLY A 272 -29.10 7.86 -38.13
C GLY A 272 -28.97 9.12 -37.27
N GLY A 273 -28.02 9.16 -36.34
CA GLY A 273 -27.72 10.30 -35.50
C GLY A 273 -26.85 11.36 -36.20
N LYS A 274 -26.43 12.38 -35.45
CA LYS A 274 -25.52 13.43 -35.92
C LYS A 274 -24.40 13.67 -34.94
N ALA A 275 -23.15 13.51 -35.38
CA ALA A 275 -21.98 13.88 -34.59
C ALA A 275 -21.80 15.40 -34.60
N LEU A 276 -21.70 16.01 -33.42
CA LEU A 276 -21.66 17.46 -33.25
C LEU A 276 -20.41 17.88 -32.47
N GLN A 277 -19.91 19.09 -32.76
CA GLN A 277 -18.95 19.72 -31.85
C GLN A 277 -19.68 20.37 -30.66
N PRO A 278 -19.03 20.53 -29.49
CA PRO A 278 -19.64 21.16 -28.32
C PRO A 278 -20.25 22.54 -28.63
N GLU A 279 -19.60 23.32 -29.50
CA GLU A 279 -20.04 24.66 -29.90
C GLU A 279 -21.33 24.63 -30.74
N GLN A 280 -21.59 23.51 -31.43
CA GLN A 280 -22.74 23.31 -32.30
C GLN A 280 -23.96 22.76 -31.53
N LEU A 281 -23.75 22.21 -30.34
CA LEU A 281 -24.80 21.58 -29.53
C LEU A 281 -25.97 22.54 -29.25
N GLY A 282 -25.66 23.78 -28.85
CA GLY A 282 -26.70 24.77 -28.54
C GLY A 282 -27.56 25.15 -29.75
N GLY A 283 -26.98 25.17 -30.96
CA GLY A 283 -27.73 25.40 -32.21
C GLY A 283 -28.56 24.18 -32.60
N TYR A 284 -28.00 22.98 -32.46
CA TYR A 284 -28.70 21.74 -32.77
C TYR A 284 -29.92 21.53 -31.85
N LEU A 285 -29.77 21.76 -30.54
CA LEU A 285 -30.87 21.64 -29.59
C LEU A 285 -32.05 22.57 -29.92
N LYS A 286 -31.78 23.75 -30.49
CA LYS A 286 -32.82 24.67 -30.96
C LYS A 286 -33.47 24.23 -32.28
N SER A 287 -32.77 23.43 -33.08
CA SER A 287 -33.29 22.86 -34.33
C SER A 287 -34.09 21.58 -34.11
N LEU A 288 -34.01 20.98 -32.92
CA LEU A 288 -34.85 19.84 -32.56
C LEU A 288 -36.29 20.33 -32.47
N ASP A 289 -37.14 19.73 -33.29
CA ASP A 289 -38.55 20.03 -33.31
C ASP A 289 -39.18 19.62 -31.98
N THR A 290 -39.47 20.60 -31.13
CA THR A 290 -40.06 20.35 -29.81
C THR A 290 -41.52 19.92 -29.94
N HIS A 291 -42.14 20.09 -31.11
CA HIS A 291 -43.50 19.65 -31.40
C HIS A 291 -43.61 18.14 -31.67
N SER A 292 -42.51 17.46 -32.00
CA SER A 292 -42.52 16.01 -32.26
C SER A 292 -42.39 15.15 -30.99
N LEU A 293 -42.30 15.76 -29.81
CA LEU A 293 -42.47 15.06 -28.54
C LEU A 293 -43.95 14.72 -28.38
N THR A 294 -44.34 13.64 -29.06
CA THR A 294 -45.54 12.83 -28.86
C THR A 294 -46.70 13.62 -28.27
N GLU A 295 -47.57 14.16 -29.13
CA GLU A 295 -48.96 14.38 -28.73
C GLU A 295 -49.47 13.05 -28.20
N THR A 296 -49.37 12.88 -26.88
CA THR A 296 -50.00 11.77 -26.20
C THR A 296 -51.46 12.14 -26.28
N THR A 297 -52.15 11.62 -27.31
CA THR A 297 -53.61 11.68 -27.42
C THR A 297 -54.15 11.01 -26.16
N THR A 298 -54.28 11.81 -25.12
CA THR A 298 -54.91 11.41 -23.89
C THR A 298 -56.38 11.48 -24.23
N GLN A 299 -56.96 10.32 -24.56
CA GLN A 299 -58.38 10.20 -24.82
C GLN A 299 -59.10 10.52 -23.51
N ARG A 300 -59.48 11.78 -23.33
CA ARG A 300 -60.21 12.26 -22.16
C ARG A 300 -61.69 12.06 -22.44
N GLU A 301 -62.26 10.98 -21.93
CA GLU A 301 -63.71 10.77 -21.92
C GLU A 301 -64.33 11.77 -20.93
N TYR A 302 -65.04 12.76 -21.46
CA TYR A 302 -65.88 13.64 -20.63
C TYR A 302 -67.23 12.96 -20.43
N GLN A 303 -67.54 12.59 -19.18
CA GLN A 303 -68.88 12.13 -18.82
C GLN A 303 -69.83 13.33 -18.83
N VAL A 304 -70.75 13.36 -19.80
CA VAL A 304 -71.67 14.50 -20.03
C VAL A 304 -72.63 14.72 -18.86
N TRP A 305 -72.84 13.71 -18.01
CA TRP A 305 -73.67 13.78 -16.80
C TRP A 305 -72.91 14.23 -15.55
N ASP A 306 -71.58 14.08 -15.52
CA ASP A 306 -70.75 14.40 -14.35
C ASP A 306 -70.24 15.84 -14.41
N ASN A 307 -71.18 16.77 -14.54
CA ASN A 307 -70.89 18.20 -14.47
C ASN A 307 -71.93 18.93 -13.62
N TRP A 308 -71.45 19.95 -12.90
CA TRP A 308 -72.27 20.77 -12.00
C TRP A 308 -73.52 21.37 -12.67
N PRO A 309 -73.47 21.84 -13.94
CA PRO A 309 -74.67 22.33 -14.63
C PRO A 309 -75.74 21.25 -14.82
N PHE A 310 -75.37 20.02 -15.19
CA PHE A 310 -76.32 18.93 -15.37
C PHE A 310 -76.98 18.55 -14.04
N PHE A 311 -76.21 18.51 -12.95
CA PHE A 311 -76.76 18.29 -11.60
C PHE A 311 -77.77 19.38 -11.21
N LEU A 312 -77.48 20.65 -11.50
CA LEU A 312 -78.42 21.75 -11.24
C LEU A 312 -79.70 21.64 -12.07
N ILE A 313 -79.60 21.29 -13.36
CA ILE A 313 -80.77 21.10 -14.24
C ILE A 313 -81.62 19.92 -13.75
N PHE A 314 -80.99 18.79 -13.41
CA PHE A 314 -81.68 17.61 -12.89
C PHE A 314 -82.40 17.93 -11.57
N THR A 315 -81.73 18.63 -10.65
CA THR A 315 -82.33 19.07 -9.38
C THR A 315 -83.46 20.08 -9.58
N ALA A 316 -83.31 20.99 -10.55
CA ALA A 316 -84.36 21.96 -10.91
C ALA A 316 -85.60 21.25 -11.47
N LEU A 317 -85.43 20.23 -12.32
CA LEU A 317 -86.53 19.43 -12.85
C LEU A 317 -87.26 18.64 -11.75
N LEU A 318 -86.52 18.02 -10.83
CA LEU A 318 -87.08 17.29 -9.70
C LEU A 318 -87.84 18.20 -8.74
N THR A 319 -87.24 19.34 -8.39
CA THR A 319 -87.89 20.33 -7.51
C THR A 319 -89.10 20.97 -8.20
N PHE A 320 -89.05 21.18 -9.52
CA PHE A 320 -90.19 21.65 -10.29
C PHE A 320 -91.30 20.62 -10.35
N GLU A 321 -91.00 19.34 -10.57
CA GLU A 321 -91.97 18.25 -10.48
C GLU A 321 -92.63 18.21 -9.10
N TRP A 322 -91.82 18.30 -8.03
CA TRP A 322 -92.33 18.30 -6.65
C TRP A 322 -93.24 19.50 -6.38
N TRP A 323 -92.85 20.69 -6.87
CA TRP A 323 -93.68 21.89 -6.77
C TRP A 323 -94.99 21.75 -7.54
N LEU A 324 -94.93 21.21 -8.77
CA LEU A 324 -96.12 20.96 -9.59
C LEU A 324 -97.05 19.95 -8.90
N ARG A 325 -96.49 18.86 -8.36
CA ARG A 325 -97.24 17.81 -7.65
C ARG A 325 -97.90 18.36 -6.38
N LYS A 326 -97.21 19.21 -5.62
CA LYS A 326 -97.78 19.91 -4.45
C LYS A 326 -98.87 20.90 -4.85
N ARG A 327 -98.72 21.61 -5.96
CA ARG A 327 -99.73 22.56 -6.47
C ARG A 327 -100.96 21.87 -7.05
N MET A 328 -100.79 20.68 -7.64
CA MET A 328 -101.87 19.85 -8.22
C MET A 328 -102.55 18.95 -7.18
N GLY A 329 -102.05 18.90 -5.94
CA GLY A 329 -102.67 18.16 -4.83
C GLY A 329 -102.39 16.65 -4.79
N TRP A 330 -101.25 16.19 -5.32
CA TRP A 330 -100.89 14.77 -5.41
C TRP A 330 -99.85 14.35 -4.36
N VAL A 331 -100.13 14.68 -3.10
CA VAL A 331 -99.49 14.05 -1.94
C VAL A 331 -100.58 13.69 -0.94
#